data_AF-A0A1T4PMB5-F1
#
_entry.id   AF-A0A1T4PMB5-F1
#
_cell.length_a   1.000
_cell.length_b   1.000
_cell.length_c   1.000
_cell.angle_alpha   90.00
_cell.angle_beta   90.00
_cell.angle_gamma   90.00
#
_symmetry.space_group_name_H-M   'P 1'
#
loop_
_entity.id
_entity.type
_entity.pdbx_description
1 polymer ?
#
loop_
_entity_poly.entity_id
_entity_poly.type
_entity_poly.pdbx_seq_one_letter_code
_entity_poly.pdbx_strand_id
1 'polypeptide(L)'
;MSEDPDGFRALREYRVTLPDGVIADIAFVLCDLAQDTSSSQFAREQKARAYGLISILGPVDAPEYPIIWLQHPDHIALTLSDEDADLSADLKLVITRYLPLFFAEVAPLAPELARLKLKPSVPEATIH
;
A
#
# COMPACT_ATOMS: atom_id res chain seq x y z
N MET A 1 6.20 3.28 -29.06
CA MET A 1 6.69 2.26 -28.12
C MET A 1 6.61 2.92 -26.76
N SER A 2 5.59 2.61 -25.98
CA SER A 2 5.43 3.21 -24.66
C SER A 2 6.32 2.44 -23.69
N GLU A 3 7.42 3.06 -23.29
CA GLU A 3 8.21 2.63 -22.15
C GLU A 3 7.35 2.93 -20.91
N ASP A 4 6.81 1.92 -20.23
CA ASP A 4 6.27 2.07 -18.88
C ASP A 4 7.47 2.22 -17.93
N PRO A 5 7.82 3.43 -17.46
CA PRO A 5 9.11 3.70 -16.80
C PRO A 5 9.13 3.26 -15.32
N ASP A 6 8.01 2.81 -14.77
CA ASP A 6 7.83 2.73 -13.30
C ASP A 6 7.93 1.33 -12.68
N GLY A 7 8.14 0.28 -13.47
CA GLY A 7 8.38 -1.06 -12.89
C GLY A 7 7.17 -1.62 -12.10
N PHE A 8 5.97 -1.14 -12.39
CA PHE A 8 4.73 -1.61 -11.77
C PHE A 8 4.18 -2.84 -12.51
N ARG A 9 3.75 -3.84 -11.75
CA ARG A 9 3.10 -5.06 -12.26
C ARG A 9 1.58 -4.92 -12.34
N ALA A 10 0.97 -4.07 -11.50
CA ALA A 10 -0.45 -3.76 -11.53
C ALA A 10 -0.77 -2.43 -10.84
N LEU A 11 -1.86 -1.79 -11.26
CA LEU A 11 -2.45 -0.58 -10.67
C LEU A 11 -3.97 -0.74 -10.58
N ARG A 12 -4.57 -0.32 -9.47
CA ARG A 12 -6.03 -0.17 -9.31
C ARG A 12 -6.35 1.11 -8.57
N GLU A 13 -7.40 1.78 -9.02
CA GLU A 13 -7.86 3.04 -8.44
C GLU A 13 -9.28 2.85 -7.91
N TYR A 14 -9.53 3.37 -6.71
CA TYR A 14 -10.83 3.33 -6.05
C TYR A 14 -11.23 4.73 -5.64
N ARG A 15 -12.44 5.12 -6.05
CA ARG A 15 -13.08 6.32 -5.52
C ARG A 15 -13.93 5.94 -4.32
N VAL A 16 -13.65 6.53 -3.17
CA VAL A 16 -14.24 6.16 -1.89
C VAL A 16 -14.81 7.38 -1.17
N THR A 17 -15.81 7.13 -0.32
CA THR A 17 -16.31 8.13 0.62
C THR A 17 -15.80 7.76 2.01
N LEU A 18 -15.04 8.66 2.63
CA LEU A 18 -14.57 8.53 4.00
C LEU A 18 -15.74 8.66 4.98
N PRO A 19 -15.61 8.16 6.23
CA PRO A 19 -16.66 8.27 7.26
C PRO A 19 -17.13 9.70 7.55
N ASP A 20 -16.25 10.69 7.41
CA ASP A 20 -16.56 12.11 7.53
C ASP A 20 -17.33 12.71 6.31
N GLY A 21 -17.53 11.91 5.26
CA GLY A 21 -18.21 12.30 4.02
C GLY A 21 -17.29 12.85 2.93
N VAL A 22 -15.99 13.03 3.20
CA VAL A 22 -15.01 13.45 2.20
C VAL A 22 -14.83 12.37 1.14
N ILE A 23 -14.70 12.79 -0.12
CA ILE A 23 -14.40 11.87 -1.23
C ILE A 23 -12.89 11.79 -1.39
N ALA A 24 -12.35 10.58 -1.38
CA ALA A 24 -10.95 10.31 -1.66
C ALA A 24 -10.81 9.42 -2.90
N ASP A 25 -9.76 9.66 -3.68
CA ASP A 25 -9.30 8.77 -4.72
C ASP A 25 -8.05 8.04 -4.20
N ILE A 26 -8.06 6.72 -4.24
CA ILE A 26 -6.98 5.88 -3.70
C ILE A 26 -6.47 4.96 -4.79
N ALA A 27 -5.19 5.06 -5.09
CA ALA A 27 -4.49 4.19 -6.01
C ALA A 27 -3.65 3.16 -5.24
N PHE A 28 -3.81 1.89 -5.56
CA PHE A 28 -2.96 0.79 -5.09
C PHE A 28 -2.14 0.24 -6.25
N VAL A 29 -0.83 0.13 -6.01
CA VAL A 29 0.13 -0.36 -6.98
C VAL A 29 0.78 -1.63 -6.47
N LEU A 30 1.02 -2.60 -7.35
CA LEU A 30 1.92 -3.73 -7.13
C LEU A 30 3.20 -3.47 -7.91
N CYS A 31 4.32 -3.41 -7.22
CA CYS A 31 5.62 -3.16 -7.85
C CYS A 31 6.37 -4.48 -8.14
N ASP A 32 7.37 -4.39 -9.02
CA ASP A 32 8.31 -5.48 -9.28
C ASP A 32 9.56 -5.38 -8.39
N LEU A 33 9.76 -6.36 -7.51
CA LEU A 33 10.94 -6.46 -6.63
C LEU A 33 12.26 -6.60 -7.38
N ALA A 34 12.23 -7.05 -8.64
CA ALA A 34 13.44 -7.21 -9.45
C ALA A 34 13.99 -5.89 -10.00
N GLN A 35 13.20 -4.82 -9.96
CA GLN A 35 13.63 -3.48 -10.38
C GLN A 35 14.66 -2.92 -9.40
N ASP A 36 15.48 -1.98 -9.84
CA ASP A 36 16.47 -1.32 -8.99
C ASP A 36 16.06 0.13 -8.67
N THR A 37 15.01 0.25 -7.85
CA THR A 37 14.50 1.53 -7.35
C THR A 37 14.73 1.62 -5.86
N SER A 38 14.72 2.83 -5.30
CA SER A 38 14.87 3.01 -3.84
C SER A 38 13.82 2.23 -3.05
N SER A 39 12.57 2.19 -3.54
CA SER A 39 11.49 1.43 -2.91
C SER A 39 11.70 -0.09 -3.01
N SER A 40 12.26 -0.61 -4.12
CA SER A 40 12.59 -2.04 -4.24
C SER A 40 13.77 -2.43 -3.36
N GLN A 41 14.77 -1.56 -3.22
CA GLN A 41 15.90 -1.75 -2.31
C GLN A 41 15.40 -1.78 -0.86
N PHE A 42 14.61 -0.79 -0.46
CA PHE A 42 13.97 -0.75 0.87
C PHE A 42 13.14 -2.01 1.14
N ALA A 43 12.26 -2.42 0.21
CA ALA A 43 11.45 -3.64 0.37
C ALA A 43 12.33 -4.91 0.54
N ARG A 44 13.44 -5.01 -0.19
CA ARG A 44 14.41 -6.11 -0.05
C ARG A 44 15.13 -6.07 1.29
N GLU A 45 15.56 -4.90 1.75
CA GLU A 45 16.18 -4.71 3.07
C GLU A 45 15.24 -5.12 4.21
N GLN A 46 13.95 -4.79 4.08
CA GLN A 46 12.90 -5.23 4.99
C GLN A 46 12.51 -6.72 4.83
N LYS A 47 13.12 -7.44 3.87
CA LYS A 47 12.83 -8.86 3.57
C LYS A 47 11.35 -9.09 3.20
N ALA A 48 10.72 -8.12 2.55
CA ALA A 48 9.37 -8.25 2.04
C ALA A 48 9.32 -9.26 0.88
N ARG A 49 8.22 -10.02 0.81
CA ARG A 49 7.95 -10.98 -0.28
C ARG A 49 7.35 -10.31 -1.52
N ALA A 50 6.66 -9.21 -1.31
CA ALA A 50 6.09 -8.33 -2.32
C ALA A 50 5.96 -6.94 -1.71
N TYR A 51 5.86 -5.92 -2.55
CA TYR A 51 5.63 -4.56 -2.10
C TYR A 51 4.87 -3.78 -3.16
N GLY A 52 4.41 -2.61 -2.75
CA GLY A 52 3.93 -1.61 -3.66
C GLY A 52 3.60 -0.31 -2.96
N LEU A 53 2.81 0.51 -3.64
CA LEU A 53 2.54 1.88 -3.22
C LEU A 53 1.04 2.10 -3.03
N ILE A 54 0.69 3.02 -2.13
CA ILE A 54 -0.65 3.55 -1.96
C ILE A 54 -0.57 5.08 -2.08
N SER A 55 -1.29 5.64 -3.03
CA SER A 55 -1.42 7.10 -3.17
C SER A 55 -2.86 7.50 -2.86
N ILE A 56 -3.04 8.60 -2.12
CA ILE A 56 -4.34 9.08 -1.66
C ILE A 56 -4.46 10.54 -2.05
N LEU A 57 -5.58 10.90 -2.68
CA LEU A 57 -5.90 12.26 -3.09
C LEU A 57 -7.29 12.66 -2.58
N GLY A 58 -7.46 13.94 -2.24
CA GLY A 58 -8.74 14.53 -1.86
C GLY A 58 -8.79 15.07 -0.42
N PRO A 59 -8.58 14.24 0.61
CA PRO A 59 -8.55 14.67 2.01
C PRO A 59 -7.40 15.63 2.30
N VAL A 60 -7.61 16.57 3.23
CA VAL A 60 -6.57 17.54 3.66
C VAL A 60 -5.45 16.87 4.45
N ASP A 61 -5.76 15.77 5.11
CA ASP A 61 -4.84 14.93 5.90
C ASP A 61 -4.27 13.75 5.09
N ALA A 62 -4.42 13.76 3.76
CA ALA A 62 -3.76 12.77 2.91
C ALA A 62 -2.23 12.95 2.95
N PRO A 63 -1.45 11.86 3.00
CA PRO A 63 0.00 11.93 2.85
C PRO A 63 0.41 12.64 1.56
N GLU A 64 1.46 13.44 1.63
CA GLU A 64 2.08 14.06 0.46
C GLU A 64 2.79 13.00 -0.39
N TYR A 65 3.39 11.99 0.24
CA TYR A 65 4.11 10.93 -0.45
C TYR A 65 3.35 9.60 -0.46
N PRO A 66 3.59 8.74 -1.47
CA PRO A 66 2.99 7.41 -1.49
C PRO A 66 3.42 6.57 -0.28
N ILE A 67 2.44 5.92 0.35
CA ILE A 67 2.67 4.95 1.42
C ILE A 67 3.23 3.67 0.79
N ILE A 68 4.31 3.13 1.33
CA ILE A 68 4.83 1.83 0.91
C ILE A 68 4.11 0.74 1.70
N TRP A 69 3.49 -0.22 1.00
CA TRP A 69 3.01 -1.44 1.64
C TRP A 69 4.00 -2.57 1.41
N LEU A 70 4.30 -3.33 2.48
CA LEU A 70 5.26 -4.43 2.48
C LEU A 70 4.57 -5.72 2.91
N GLN A 71 4.69 -6.75 2.08
CA GLN A 71 4.18 -8.07 2.42
C GLN A 71 5.21 -8.89 3.19
N HIS A 72 4.88 -9.27 4.41
CA HIS A 72 5.60 -10.27 5.19
C HIS A 72 4.82 -11.60 5.25
N PRO A 73 5.42 -12.70 5.75
CA PRO A 73 4.76 -14.00 5.79
C PRO A 73 3.43 -14.03 6.57
N ASP A 74 3.28 -13.16 7.57
CA ASP A 74 2.19 -13.18 8.56
C ASP A 74 1.46 -11.84 8.71
N HIS A 75 1.97 -10.75 8.14
CA HIS A 75 1.37 -9.42 8.21
C HIS A 75 1.70 -8.57 6.98
N ILE A 76 1.00 -7.44 6.87
CA ILE A 76 1.36 -6.35 5.96
C ILE A 76 1.81 -5.17 6.80
N ALA A 77 2.96 -4.60 6.48
CA ALA A 77 3.41 -3.34 7.06
C ALA A 77 3.10 -2.19 6.11
N LEU A 78 2.78 -1.02 6.67
CA LEU A 78 2.64 0.24 5.94
C LEU A 78 3.73 1.17 6.44
N THR A 79 4.47 1.78 5.51
CA THR A 79 5.54 2.73 5.81
C THR A 79 5.20 4.05 5.15
N LEU A 80 5.13 5.11 5.95
CA LEU A 80 4.97 6.48 5.49
C LEU A 80 6.34 7.14 5.31
N SER A 81 6.39 8.27 4.59
CA SER A 81 7.55 9.15 4.61
C SER A 81 7.72 9.76 6.02
N ASP A 82 8.96 10.02 6.43
CA ASP A 82 9.25 10.73 7.68
C ASP A 82 8.72 12.19 7.67
N GLU A 83 8.43 12.72 6.48
CA GLU A 83 7.84 14.05 6.28
C GLU A 83 6.30 14.05 6.44
N ASP A 84 5.67 12.88 6.36
CA ASP A 84 4.22 12.74 6.46
C ASP A 84 3.76 12.58 7.92
N ALA A 85 2.60 13.16 8.22
CA ALA A 85 1.91 12.85 9.46
C ALA A 85 1.37 11.41 9.44
N ASP A 86 1.20 10.81 10.63
CA ASP A 86 0.56 9.49 10.74
C ASP A 86 -0.88 9.53 10.16
N LEU A 87 -1.33 8.42 9.58
CA LEU A 87 -2.62 8.34 8.93
C LEU A 87 -3.75 8.50 9.96
N SER A 88 -4.76 9.27 9.59
CA SER A 88 -6.01 9.33 10.36
C SER A 88 -6.69 7.96 10.44
N ALA A 89 -7.54 7.79 11.46
CA ALA A 89 -8.27 6.55 11.67
C ALA A 89 -9.15 6.18 10.47
N ASP A 90 -9.71 7.18 9.79
CA ASP A 90 -10.56 7.03 8.62
C ASP A 90 -9.77 6.50 7.42
N LEU A 91 -8.59 7.06 7.15
CA LEU A 91 -7.69 6.56 6.11
C LEU A 91 -7.21 5.13 6.42
N LYS A 92 -6.83 4.85 7.68
CA LYS A 92 -6.45 3.50 8.13
C LYS A 92 -7.56 2.48 7.89
N LEU A 93 -8.81 2.83 8.20
CA LEU A 93 -9.97 1.97 7.99
C LEU A 93 -10.19 1.67 6.51
N VAL A 94 -10.10 2.70 5.66
CA VAL A 94 -10.28 2.54 4.22
C VAL A 94 -9.16 1.69 3.62
N ILE A 95 -7.89 1.96 3.93
CA ILE A 95 -6.77 1.15 3.45
C ILE A 95 -6.95 -0.32 3.86
N THR A 96 -7.29 -0.57 5.13
CA THR A 96 -7.53 -1.92 5.65
C THR A 96 -8.65 -2.65 4.90
N ARG A 97 -9.66 -1.91 4.42
CA ARG A 97 -10.79 -2.46 3.66
C ARG A 97 -10.46 -2.73 2.20
N TYR A 98 -9.72 -1.84 1.54
CA TYR A 98 -9.47 -1.91 0.10
C TYR A 98 -8.21 -2.69 -0.27
N LEU A 99 -7.22 -2.76 0.61
CA LEU A 99 -5.99 -3.51 0.34
C LEU A 99 -6.22 -5.02 0.09
N PRO A 100 -7.09 -5.73 0.85
CA PRO A 100 -7.43 -7.12 0.55
C PRO A 100 -8.19 -7.28 -0.77
N LEU A 101 -9.04 -6.31 -1.12
CA LEU A 101 -9.76 -6.30 -2.40
C LEU A 101 -8.76 -6.19 -3.57
N PHE A 102 -7.82 -5.25 -3.46
CA PHE A 102 -6.73 -5.11 -4.42
C PHE A 102 -5.94 -6.42 -4.57
N PHE A 103 -5.56 -7.07 -3.47
CA PHE A 103 -4.84 -8.35 -3.52
C PHE A 103 -5.63 -9.47 -4.22
N ALA A 104 -6.95 -9.52 -4.04
CA ALA A 104 -7.80 -10.46 -4.76
C ALA A 104 -7.84 -10.17 -6.27
N GLU A 105 -7.87 -8.89 -6.65
CA GLU A 105 -7.89 -8.46 -8.06
C GLU A 105 -6.57 -8.73 -8.79
N VAL A 106 -5.43 -8.66 -8.08
CA VAL A 106 -4.10 -8.94 -8.66
C VAL A 106 -3.63 -10.38 -8.46
N ALA A 107 -4.47 -11.25 -7.89
CA ALA A 107 -4.16 -12.67 -7.67
C ALA A 107 -3.68 -13.43 -8.93
N PRO A 108 -4.16 -13.14 -10.16
CA PRO A 108 -3.63 -13.77 -11.37
C PRO A 108 -2.15 -13.45 -11.64
N LEU A 109 -1.64 -12.34 -11.10
CA LEU A 109 -0.26 -11.87 -11.27
C LEU A 109 0.62 -12.22 -10.06
N ALA A 110 0.05 -12.16 -8.86
CA ALA A 110 0.73 -12.39 -7.59
C ALA A 110 -0.16 -13.25 -6.66
N PRO A 111 -0.31 -14.55 -6.93
CA PRO A 111 -1.23 -15.44 -6.20
C PRO A 111 -0.89 -15.57 -4.71
N GLU A 112 0.35 -15.30 -4.32
CA GLU A 112 0.82 -15.25 -2.94
C GLU A 112 0.13 -14.15 -2.11
N LEU A 113 -0.30 -13.05 -2.73
CA LEU A 113 -0.98 -11.94 -2.05
C LEU A 113 -2.41 -12.32 -1.66
N ALA A 114 -3.13 -13.02 -2.53
CA ALA A 114 -4.50 -13.45 -2.26
C ALA A 114 -4.60 -14.56 -1.19
N ARG A 115 -3.49 -15.22 -0.86
CA ARG A 115 -3.44 -16.29 0.15
C ARG A 115 -3.19 -15.76 1.56
N LEU A 116 -2.94 -14.47 1.74
CA LEU A 116 -2.76 -13.89 3.06
C LEU A 116 -4.04 -14.01 3.87
N LYS A 117 -3.99 -14.81 4.93
CA LYS A 117 -4.92 -14.69 6.04
C LYS A 117 -4.45 -13.50 6.87
N LEU A 118 -4.81 -12.30 6.45
CA LEU A 118 -4.60 -11.09 7.24
C LEU A 118 -5.23 -11.34 8.61
N LYS A 119 -4.39 -11.59 9.62
CA LYS A 119 -4.84 -11.41 10.99
C LYS A 119 -4.92 -9.90 11.20
N PRO A 120 -5.99 -9.37 11.80
CA PRO A 120 -6.00 -7.99 12.22
C PRO A 120 -4.90 -7.83 13.28
N SER A 121 -3.74 -7.36 12.87
CA SER A 121 -2.67 -6.94 13.77
C SER A 121 -2.86 -5.45 14.03
N VAL A 122 -3.28 -5.12 15.24
CA VAL A 122 -3.18 -3.75 15.77
C VAL A 122 -1.69 -3.42 15.82
N PRO A 123 -1.22 -2.33 15.19
CA PRO A 123 0.18 -1.95 15.28
C PRO A 123 0.49 -1.59 16.73
N GLU A 124 1.41 -2.34 17.35
CA GLU A 124 2.04 -1.95 18.60
C GLU A 124 3.07 -0.86 18.23
N ALA A 125 2.73 0.39 18.53
CA ALA A 125 3.65 1.51 18.34
C ALA A 125 4.91 1.25 19.17
N THR A 126 6.03 0.95 18.51
CA THR A 126 7.33 0.91 19.18
C THR A 126 7.80 2.35 19.30
N ILE A 127 7.67 2.89 20.51
CA ILE A 127 8.30 4.16 20.88
C ILE A 127 9.78 3.86 21.16
N HIS A 128 10.68 4.48 20.39
CA HIS A 128 12.10 4.58 20.71
C HIS A 128 12.39 5.89 21.45
#